data_AF-A0A2N7S708-F1
#
_entry.id   AF-A0A2N7S708-F1
#
_cell.length_a   1.000
_cell.length_b   1.000
_cell.length_c   1.000
_cell.angle_alpha   90.00
_cell.angle_beta   90.00
_cell.angle_gamma   90.00
#
_symmetry.space_group_name_H-M   'P 1'
#
loop_
_entity.id
_entity.type
_entity.pdbx_description
1 polymer ?
#
loop_
_entity_poly.entity_id
_entity_poly.type
_entity_poly.pdbx_seq_one_letter_code
_entity_poly.pdbx_strand_id
1 'polypeptide(L)'
;MATTHPLRISSTVAARKGIGFITTQAQERPVTLTSHGKPVAVVMSAAERDEQRRLLREVELKVLSMAANLVADRSAMLTTDQAREKLLASD
;
A
#
# COMPACT_ATOMS: atom_id res chain seq x y z
N MET A 1 0.22 -17.55 7.72
CA MET A 1 -0.54 -16.35 8.16
C MET A 1 -1.99 -16.78 8.29
N ALA A 2 -2.54 -16.82 9.51
CA ALA A 2 -3.94 -17.18 9.69
C ALA A 2 -4.81 -16.16 8.96
N THR A 3 -5.68 -16.62 8.07
CA THR A 3 -6.62 -15.77 7.32
C THR A 3 -7.72 -15.31 8.26
N THR A 4 -7.41 -14.38 9.16
CA THR A 4 -8.38 -13.85 10.11
C THR A 4 -9.42 -13.05 9.35
N HIS A 5 -10.65 -13.57 9.28
CA HIS A 5 -11.72 -12.94 8.52
C HIS A 5 -12.08 -11.59 9.13
N PRO A 6 -12.11 -10.49 8.35
CA PRO A 6 -12.49 -9.18 8.85
C PRO A 6 -13.90 -9.22 9.44
N LEU A 7 -14.07 -8.64 10.63
CA LEU A 7 -15.37 -8.53 11.26
C LEU A 7 -16.17 -7.42 10.56
N ARG A 8 -17.31 -7.74 9.97
CA ARG A 8 -18.23 -6.75 9.38
C ARG A 8 -19.38 -6.46 10.33
N ILE A 9 -19.58 -5.19 10.67
CA ILE A 9 -20.69 -4.75 11.53
C ILE A 9 -21.30 -3.45 11.01
N SER A 10 -22.60 -3.27 11.22
CA SER A 10 -23.24 -2.00 10.90
C SER A 10 -22.89 -0.92 11.92
N SER A 11 -22.81 0.34 11.49
CA SER A 11 -22.52 1.48 12.37
C SER A 11 -23.52 1.58 13.53
N THR A 12 -24.79 1.22 13.31
CA THR A 12 -25.81 1.18 14.37
C THR A 12 -25.54 0.08 15.40
N VAL A 13 -25.03 -1.08 14.98
CA VAL A 13 -24.64 -2.16 15.90
C VAL A 13 -23.35 -1.79 16.63
N ALA A 14 -22.39 -1.18 15.94
CA ALA A 14 -21.16 -0.68 16.54
C ALA A 14 -21.45 0.35 17.64
N ALA A 15 -22.34 1.32 17.37
CA ALA A 15 -22.74 2.34 18.33
C ALA A 15 -23.38 1.73 19.59
N ARG A 16 -24.22 0.71 19.43
CA ARG A 16 -24.83 -0.02 20.56
C ARG A 16 -23.82 -0.83 21.38
N LYS A 17 -22.82 -1.43 20.74
CA LYS A 17 -21.78 -2.20 21.43
C LYS A 17 -20.71 -1.33 22.10
N GLY A 18 -20.61 -0.07 21.69
CA GLY A 18 -19.67 0.91 22.23
C GLY A 18 -18.24 0.74 21.68
N ILE A 19 -17.44 1.78 21.87
CA ILE A 19 -16.07 1.87 21.35
C ILE A 19 -15.14 0.79 21.92
N GLY A 20 -15.32 0.40 23.19
CA GLY A 20 -14.50 -0.63 23.82
C GLY A 20 -14.55 -1.95 23.08
N PHE A 21 -15.75 -2.40 22.69
CA PHE A 21 -15.92 -3.63 21.89
C PHE A 21 -15.18 -3.53 20.55
N ILE A 22 -15.28 -2.39 19.85
CA ILE A 22 -14.63 -2.18 18.56
C ILE A 22 -13.11 -2.24 18.71
N THR A 23 -12.56 -1.54 19.69
CA THR A 23 -11.12 -1.52 19.95
C THR A 23 -10.61 -2.90 20.31
N THR A 24 -11.31 -3.66 21.16
CA THR A 24 -10.93 -5.05 21.50
C THR A 24 -10.91 -5.94 20.26
N GLN A 25 -11.97 -5.90 19.44
CA GLN A 25 -12.00 -6.70 18.20
C GLN A 25 -10.89 -6.29 17.23
N ALA A 26 -10.60 -4.98 17.13
CA ALA A 26 -9.57 -4.42 16.27
C ALA A 26 -8.13 -4.82 16.67
N GLN A 27 -7.90 -5.29 17.90
CA GLN A 27 -6.60 -5.85 18.31
C GLN A 27 -6.36 -7.25 17.71
N GLU A 28 -7.43 -8.02 17.48
CA GLU A 28 -7.33 -9.39 16.96
C GLU A 28 -7.50 -9.44 15.45
N ARG A 29 -8.34 -8.56 14.89
CA ARG A 29 -8.70 -8.54 13.47
C ARG A 29 -9.27 -7.19 13.02
N PRO A 30 -9.10 -6.82 11.75
CA PRO A 30 -9.74 -5.62 11.22
C PRO A 30 -11.27 -5.67 11.32
N VAL A 31 -11.86 -4.56 11.76
CA VAL A 31 -13.32 -4.35 11.86
C VAL A 31 -13.76 -3.40 10.76
N THR A 32 -14.57 -3.88 9.83
CA THR A 32 -15.21 -3.05 8.81
C THR A 32 -16.56 -2.55 9.32
N LEU A 33 -16.67 -1.23 9.46
CA LEU A 33 -17.93 -0.55 9.75
C LEU A 33 -18.70 -0.34 8.45
N THR A 34 -19.99 -0.67 8.45
CA THR A 34 -20.88 -0.49 7.31
C THR A 34 -22.05 0.43 7.61
N SER A 35 -22.39 1.30 6.68
CA SER A 35 -23.64 2.07 6.67
C SER A 35 -24.51 1.62 5.51
N HIS A 36 -25.78 1.28 5.76
CA HIS A 36 -26.70 0.76 4.73
C HIS A 36 -26.09 -0.38 3.88
N GLY A 37 -25.34 -1.29 4.52
CA GLY A 37 -24.66 -2.42 3.87
C GLY A 37 -23.37 -2.07 3.12
N LYS A 38 -23.01 -0.79 3.01
CA LYS A 38 -21.79 -0.33 2.34
C LYS A 38 -20.66 -0.09 3.36
N PRO A 39 -19.42 -0.54 3.11
CA PRO A 39 -18.27 -0.20 3.95
C PRO A 39 -18.06 1.31 4.01
N VAL A 40 -17.85 1.86 5.21
CA VAL A 40 -17.59 3.30 5.43
C VAL A 40 -16.29 3.55 6.19
N ALA A 41 -15.82 2.59 6.98
CA ALA A 41 -14.55 2.68 7.69
C ALA A 41 -14.00 1.28 7.99
N VAL A 42 -12.68 1.20 8.20
CA VAL A 42 -12.00 0.02 8.71
C VAL A 42 -11.20 0.43 9.94
N VAL A 43 -11.43 -0.26 11.05
CA VAL A 43 -10.70 -0.08 12.31
C VAL A 43 -9.77 -1.28 12.48
N MET A 44 -8.50 -1.02 12.79
CA MET A 44 -7.46 -2.03 13.01
C MET A 44 -6.53 -1.54 14.12
N SER A 45 -5.64 -2.41 14.61
CA SER A 45 -4.62 -2.01 15.58
C SER A 45 -3.65 -1.01 14.97
N ALA A 46 -3.12 -0.10 15.80
CA ALA A 46 -2.11 0.87 15.37
C ALA A 46 -0.83 0.17 14.89
N ALA A 47 -0.40 -0.89 15.59
CA ALA A 47 0.77 -1.67 15.23
C ALA A 47 0.63 -2.33 13.84
N GLU A 48 -0.52 -2.92 13.55
CA GLU A 48 -0.79 -3.50 12.22
C GLU A 48 -0.81 -2.43 11.14
N ARG A 49 -1.41 -1.26 11.43
CA ARG A 49 -1.44 -0.14 10.48
C ARG A 49 -0.04 0.39 10.16
N ASP A 50 0.81 0.52 11.17
CA ASP A 50 2.19 0.99 11.02
C ASP A 50 3.06 -0.02 10.29
N GLU A 51 2.89 -1.31 10.56
CA GLU A 51 3.59 -2.38 9.84
C GLU A 51 3.19 -2.40 8.36
N GLN A 52 1.90 -2.27 8.04
CA GLN A 52 1.45 -2.14 6.66
C GLN A 52 2.06 -0.92 5.96
N ARG A 53 2.21 0.22 6.66
CA ARG A 53 2.89 1.41 6.11
C ARG A 53 4.36 1.16 5.84
N ARG A 54 5.05 0.50 6.77
CA ARG A 54 6.47 0.15 6.63
C ARG A 54 6.69 -0.73 5.41
N LEU A 55 5.91 -1.81 5.28
CA LEU A 55 5.98 -2.74 4.16
C LEU A 55 5.68 -2.07 2.81
N LEU A 56 4.65 -1.20 2.75
CA LEU A 56 4.35 -0.44 1.53
C LEU A 56 5.53 0.43 1.11
N ARG A 57 6.16 1.14 2.05
CA ARG A 57 7.32 1.99 1.77
C ARG A 57 8.53 1.20 1.27
N GLU A 58 8.76 0.01 1.83
CA GLU A 58 9.84 -0.88 1.37
C GLU A 58 9.60 -1.37 -0.06
N VAL A 59 8.36 -1.75 -0.38
CA VAL A 59 7.98 -2.14 -1.74
C VAL A 59 8.14 -0.97 -2.70
N GLU A 60 7.71 0.23 -2.32
CA GLU A 60 7.81 1.43 -3.14
C GLU A 60 9.27 1.75 -3.50
N LEU A 61 10.17 1.71 -2.51
CA LEU A 61 11.61 1.88 -2.73
C LEU A 61 12.20 0.79 -3.63
N LYS A 62 11.77 -0.45 -3.45
CA LYS A 62 12.22 -1.57 -4.29
C LYS A 62 11.78 -1.42 -5.73
N VAL A 63 10.53 -1.03 -5.97
CA VAL A 63 10.01 -0.76 -7.32
C VAL A 63 10.77 0.39 -7.97
N LEU A 64 11.01 1.48 -7.23
CA LEU A 64 11.80 2.61 -7.73
C LEU A 64 13.23 2.17 -8.10
N SER A 65 13.89 1.41 -7.24
CA SER A 65 15.23 0.89 -7.53
C SER A 65 15.25 -0.03 -8.75
N MET A 66 14.25 -0.90 -8.91
CA MET A 66 14.13 -1.76 -10.09
C MET A 66 13.94 -0.95 -11.37
N ALA A 67 13.12 0.11 -11.34
CA ALA A 67 12.93 1.00 -12.48
C ALA A 67 14.22 1.75 -12.82
N ALA A 68 14.94 2.25 -11.81
CA ALA A 68 16.23 2.93 -11.99
C ALA A 68 17.28 1.99 -12.61
N ASN A 69 17.37 0.76 -12.11
CA ASN A 69 18.28 -0.26 -12.66
C ASN A 69 17.90 -0.63 -14.10
N LEU A 70 16.60 -0.78 -14.41
CA LEU A 70 16.15 -1.04 -15.78
C LEU A 70 16.56 0.08 -16.75
N VAL A 71 16.46 1.34 -16.31
CA VAL A 71 16.93 2.49 -17.09
C VAL A 71 18.44 2.46 -17.21
N ALA A 72 19.18 2.21 -16.13
CA ALA A 72 20.63 2.14 -16.16
C ALA A 72 21.16 1.03 -17.09
N ASP A 73 20.56 -0.16 -17.03
CA ASP A 73 20.93 -1.31 -17.86
C ASP A 73 20.59 -1.10 -19.34
N ARG A 74 19.48 -0.40 -19.64
CA ARG A 74 19.00 -0.19 -21.01
C ARG A 74 19.53 1.09 -21.65
N SER A 75 19.98 2.05 -20.85
CA SER A 75 20.63 3.25 -21.33
C SER A 75 22.05 2.88 -21.72
N ALA A 76 22.33 2.80 -23.02
CA ALA A 76 23.69 3.01 -23.46
C ALA A 76 24.08 4.42 -22.98
N MET A 77 24.94 4.52 -21.97
CA MET A 77 25.50 5.80 -21.58
C MET A 77 26.38 6.27 -22.73
N LEU A 78 25.81 7.11 -23.57
CA LEU A 78 26.52 7.78 -24.64
C LEU A 78 27.14 9.04 -24.05
N THR A 79 28.41 9.29 -24.36
CA THR A 79 28.95 10.64 -24.18
C THR A 79 28.17 11.62 -25.04
N THR A 80 28.22 12.92 -24.71
CA THR A 80 27.57 13.96 -25.51
C THR A 80 27.97 13.90 -26.99
N ASP A 81 29.22 13.53 -27.27
CA ASP A 81 29.73 13.36 -28.63
C ASP A 81 29.12 12.16 -29.33
N GLN A 82 29.03 11.00 -28.66
CA GLN A 82 28.42 9.78 -29.21
C GLN A 82 26.91 9.92 -29.43
N ALA A 83 26.22 10.65 -28.55
CA ALA A 83 24.80 10.94 -28.72
C ALA A 83 24.55 11.86 -29.93
N ARG A 84 25.38 12.90 -30.10
CA ARG A 84 25.35 13.80 -31.26
C ARG A 84 25.60 13.04 -32.56
N GLU A 85 26.58 12.14 -32.58
CA GLU A 85 26.96 11.38 -33.77
C GLU A 85 25.84 10.41 -34.20
N LYS A 86 25.20 9.72 -33.23
CA LYS A 86 24.03 8.87 -33.51
C LYS A 86 22.82 9.65 -34.04
N LEU A 87 22.60 10.87 -33.54
CA LEU A 87 21.47 11.69 -33.96
C LEU A 87 21.65 12.16 -35.41
N LEU A 88 22.87 12.58 -35.77
CA LEU A 88 23.23 12.95 -37.15
C LEU A 88 23.21 11.76 -38.13
N ALA A 89 23.43 10.54 -37.65
CA ALA A 89 23.38 9.32 -38.47
C ALA A 89 21.98 8.72 -38.63
N SER A 90 20.97 9.26 -37.93
CA SER A 90 19.58 8.79 -38.00
C SER A 90 18.67 9.69 -38.86
N ASP A 91 19.19 10.82 -39.34
CA ASP A 91 18.62 11.66 -40.42
C ASP A 91 19.16 11.22 -41.79
#